data_AF-A0A7C3Z1R8-F1
#
_entry.id   AF-A0A7C3Z1R8-F1
#
_cell.length_a   1.000
_cell.length_b   1.000
_cell.length_c   1.000
_cell.angle_alpha   90.00
_cell.angle_beta   90.00
_cell.angle_gamma   90.00
#
_symmetry.space_group_name_H-M   'P 1'
#
loop_
_entity.id
_entity.type
_entity.pdbx_description
1 polymer ?
#
loop_
_entity_poly.entity_id
_entity_poly.type
_entity_poly.pdbx_seq_one_letter_code
_entity_poly.pdbx_strand_id
1 'polypeptide(L)'
;MVMNRRRLLPVILALVVSLGLGAVGWAQPYGRGPRGANLTPEQASKLFELRQQFFNDTADLRKQMAVKRAELAELWSAQEPDQAKIAAKQKELLALQEQMLAKSNAMRLKAQKIAPQAVGPWGPYRGKGGWW
;
A
#
# COMPACT_ATOMS: atom_id res chain seq x y z
N MET A 1 -0.96 -55.92 17.46
CA MET A 1 -1.65 -55.03 18.42
C MET A 1 -2.26 -53.86 17.63
N VAL A 2 -3.57 -53.89 17.39
CA VAL A 2 -4.27 -52.97 16.48
C VAL A 2 -4.77 -51.77 17.29
N MET A 3 -4.25 -50.58 16.99
CA MET A 3 -4.58 -49.34 17.70
C MET A 3 -5.82 -48.68 17.06
N ASN A 4 -6.83 -48.41 17.90
CA ASN A 4 -8.19 -48.04 17.49
C ASN A 4 -8.32 -46.63 16.88
N ARG A 5 -8.81 -46.58 15.63
CA ARG A 5 -9.12 -45.35 14.85
C ARG A 5 -10.22 -44.44 15.43
N ARG A 6 -10.76 -44.75 16.61
CA ARG A 6 -11.88 -44.04 17.24
C ARG A 6 -11.47 -42.96 18.25
N ARG A 7 -10.18 -42.73 18.48
CA ARG A 7 -9.66 -41.70 19.41
C ARG A 7 -9.02 -40.48 18.74
N LEU A 8 -9.09 -40.36 17.41
CA LEU A 8 -8.45 -39.26 16.65
C LEU A 8 -9.42 -38.16 16.20
N LEU A 9 -10.74 -38.37 16.33
CA LEU A 9 -11.74 -37.41 15.85
C LEU A 9 -11.91 -36.11 16.66
N PRO A 10 -11.65 -36.02 17.99
CA PRO A 10 -11.80 -34.73 18.68
C PRO A 10 -10.61 -33.78 18.47
N VAL A 11 -9.43 -34.28 18.03
CA VAL A 11 -8.23 -33.45 17.85
C VAL A 11 -8.26 -32.68 16.53
N ILE A 12 -8.92 -33.23 15.50
CA ILE A 12 -9.03 -32.57 14.18
C ILE A 12 -10.05 -31.42 14.21
N LEU A 13 -11.11 -31.52 15.02
CA LEU A 13 -12.11 -30.44 15.12
C LEU A 13 -11.58 -29.20 15.86
N ALA A 14 -10.60 -29.36 16.76
CA ALA A 14 -9.98 -28.25 17.49
C ALA A 14 -8.99 -27.43 16.62
N LEU A 15 -8.42 -28.00 15.56
CA LEU A 15 -7.50 -27.29 14.66
C LEU A 15 -8.22 -26.44 13.60
N VAL A 16 -9.48 -26.72 13.29
CA VAL A 16 -10.26 -25.96 12.30
C VAL A 16 -10.87 -24.68 12.90
N VAL A 17 -11.12 -24.64 14.21
CA VAL A 17 -11.63 -23.44 14.89
C VAL A 17 -10.51 -22.39 15.12
N SER A 18 -9.24 -22.80 15.21
CA SER A 18 -8.10 -21.87 15.31
C SER A 18 -7.74 -21.16 13.99
N LEU A 19 -8.20 -21.67 12.84
CA LEU A 19 -8.03 -20.99 11.55
C LEU A 19 -9.18 -20.03 11.22
N GLY A 20 -10.35 -20.18 11.86
CA GLY A 20 -11.52 -19.31 11.64
C GLY A 20 -11.40 -17.92 12.27
N LEU A 21 -10.63 -17.77 13.36
CA LEU A 21 -10.42 -16.48 14.03
C LEU A 21 -9.16 -15.73 13.55
N GLY A 22 -8.25 -16.41 12.86
CA GLY A 22 -7.09 -15.76 12.23
C GLY A 22 -7.47 -14.92 11.01
N ALA A 23 -8.51 -15.32 10.26
CA ALA A 23 -8.97 -14.62 9.06
C ALA A 23 -9.63 -13.26 9.36
N VAL A 24 -10.14 -13.03 10.57
CA VAL A 24 -10.75 -11.74 10.96
C VAL A 24 -9.69 -10.67 11.22
N GLY A 25 -8.46 -11.07 11.57
CA GLY A 25 -7.34 -10.14 11.80
C GLY A 25 -6.72 -9.57 10.52
N TRP A 26 -6.79 -10.30 9.40
CA TRP A 26 -6.30 -9.83 8.09
C TRP A 26 -7.32 -8.97 7.33
N ALA A 27 -8.58 -9.04 7.74
CA ALA A 27 -9.64 -8.14 7.28
C ALA A 27 -9.70 -6.84 8.10
N GLN A 28 -8.69 -6.54 8.93
CA GLN A 28 -8.47 -5.18 9.39
C GLN A 28 -7.96 -4.38 8.20
N PRO A 29 -8.74 -3.43 7.64
CA PRO A 29 -8.21 -2.57 6.60
C PRO A 29 -7.03 -1.82 7.20
N TYR A 30 -5.82 -2.14 6.73
CA TYR A 30 -4.62 -1.36 6.97
C TYR A 30 -4.90 0.06 6.46
N GLY A 31 -5.37 0.89 7.40
CA GLY A 31 -6.04 2.13 7.08
C GLY A 31 -7.03 2.46 8.16
N ARG A 32 -6.53 2.97 9.29
CA ARG A 32 -7.30 3.92 10.09
C ARG A 32 -7.70 5.01 9.10
N GLY A 33 -8.96 4.97 8.62
CA GLY A 33 -9.53 5.99 7.76
C GLY A 33 -9.28 7.37 8.36
N PRO A 34 -9.28 8.44 7.55
CA PRO A 34 -8.92 9.79 8.00
C PRO A 34 -9.52 10.06 9.37
N ARG A 35 -8.66 10.16 10.39
CA ARG A 35 -9.08 10.49 11.76
C ARG A 35 -9.81 11.83 11.66
N GLY A 36 -11.14 11.82 11.78
CA GLY A 36 -11.97 13.03 11.77
C GLY A 36 -12.98 13.16 10.64
N ALA A 37 -13.09 12.20 9.72
CA ALA A 37 -14.17 12.22 8.72
C ALA A 37 -15.25 11.17 9.06
N ASN A 38 -16.49 11.62 9.31
CA ASN A 38 -17.65 10.72 9.32
C ASN A 38 -17.93 10.28 7.87
N LEU A 39 -17.30 9.19 7.46
CA LEU A 39 -17.53 8.53 6.18
C LEU A 39 -18.73 7.59 6.28
N THR A 40 -19.58 7.55 5.26
CA THR A 40 -20.56 6.46 5.15
C THR A 40 -19.86 5.15 4.74
N PRO A 41 -20.46 3.97 5.01
CA PRO A 41 -19.91 2.68 4.57
C PRO A 41 -19.63 2.64 3.06
N GLU A 42 -20.49 3.24 2.25
CA GLU A 42 -20.36 3.29 0.79
C GLU A 42 -19.17 4.16 0.36
N GLN A 43 -18.97 5.30 1.02
CA GLN A 43 -17.81 6.16 0.75
C GLN A 43 -16.50 5.45 1.14
N ALA A 44 -16.50 4.74 2.26
CA ALA A 44 -15.35 3.95 2.69
C ALA A 44 -14.99 2.85 1.69
N SER A 45 -15.99 2.11 1.18
CA SER A 45 -15.79 1.08 0.14
C SER A 45 -15.20 1.67 -1.13
N LYS A 46 -15.78 2.76 -1.65
CA LYS A 46 -15.29 3.41 -2.88
C LYS A 46 -13.86 3.96 -2.73
N LEU A 47 -13.51 4.50 -1.57
CA LEU A 47 -12.14 4.94 -1.28
C LEU A 47 -11.15 3.78 -1.21
N PHE A 48 -11.59 2.62 -0.68
CA PHE A 48 -10.78 1.41 -0.64
C PHE A 48 -10.52 0.86 -2.05
N GLU A 49 -11.56 0.76 -2.88
CA GLU A 49 -11.44 0.33 -4.28
C GLU A 49 -10.52 1.27 -5.08
N LEU A 50 -10.71 2.59 -4.93
CA LEU A 50 -9.86 3.59 -5.57
C LEU A 50 -8.39 3.43 -5.15
N ARG A 51 -8.14 3.11 -3.88
CA ARG A 51 -6.80 2.80 -3.36
C ARG A 51 -6.21 1.56 -4.00
N GLN A 52 -6.98 0.49 -4.09
CA GLN A 52 -6.53 -0.75 -4.69
C GLN A 52 -6.20 -0.58 -6.18
N GLN A 53 -7.05 0.13 -6.92
CA GLN A 53 -6.81 0.48 -8.32
C GLN A 53 -5.51 1.28 -8.47
N PHE A 54 -5.33 2.33 -7.68
CA PHE A 54 -4.09 3.12 -7.72
C PHE A 54 -2.85 2.27 -7.44
N PHE A 55 -2.90 1.37 -6.45
CA PHE A 55 -1.78 0.48 -6.15
C PHE A 55 -1.44 -0.47 -7.30
N ASN A 56 -2.45 -1.01 -7.97
CA ASN A 56 -2.28 -1.89 -9.13
C ASN A 56 -1.72 -1.11 -10.33
N ASP A 57 -2.33 0.03 -10.66
CA ASP A 57 -1.96 0.88 -11.80
C ASP A 57 -0.56 1.49 -11.69
N THR A 58 -0.02 1.57 -10.48
CA THR A 58 1.31 2.13 -10.18
C THR A 58 2.34 1.08 -9.79
N ALA A 59 1.99 -0.21 -9.80
CA ALA A 59 2.88 -1.28 -9.37
C ALA A 59 4.21 -1.28 -10.14
N ASP A 60 4.14 -1.18 -11.47
CA ASP A 60 5.32 -1.16 -12.32
C ASP A 60 6.16 0.11 -12.10
N LEU A 61 5.51 1.28 -12.00
CA LEU A 61 6.19 2.54 -11.73
C LEU A 61 6.95 2.52 -10.39
N ARG A 62 6.37 1.91 -9.35
CA ARG A 62 7.05 1.71 -8.05
C ARG A 62 8.24 0.78 -8.18
N LYS A 63 8.13 -0.31 -8.95
CA LYS A 63 9.25 -1.22 -9.23
C LYS A 63 10.38 -0.50 -9.94
N GLN A 64 10.09 0.24 -11.02
CA GLN A 64 11.10 0.99 -11.76
C GLN A 64 11.81 2.03 -10.86
N MET A 65 11.06 2.78 -10.05
CA MET A 65 11.68 3.70 -9.09
C MET A 65 12.56 2.98 -8.06
N ALA A 66 12.17 1.79 -7.60
CA ALA A 66 12.99 1.00 -6.67
C ALA A 66 14.32 0.56 -7.31
N VAL A 67 14.27 0.08 -8.56
CA VAL A 67 15.46 -0.27 -9.35
C VAL A 67 16.36 0.95 -9.52
N LYS A 68 15.81 2.11 -9.94
CA LYS A 68 16.60 3.33 -10.13
C LYS A 68 17.22 3.87 -8.84
N ARG A 69 16.55 3.70 -7.70
CA ARG A 69 17.13 4.03 -6.38
C ARG A 69 18.29 3.10 -6.02
N ALA A 70 18.18 1.81 -6.32
CA ALA A 70 19.26 0.86 -6.08
C ALA A 70 20.47 1.17 -6.98
N GLU A 71 20.26 1.40 -8.28
CA GLU A 71 21.30 1.84 -9.21
C GLU A 71 21.98 3.14 -8.75
N LEU A 72 21.19 4.12 -8.28
CA LEU A 72 21.73 5.38 -7.76
C LEU A 72 22.54 5.16 -6.47
N ALA A 73 22.07 4.31 -5.56
CA ALA A 73 22.79 3.98 -4.33
C ALA A 73 24.12 3.28 -4.62
N GLU A 74 24.16 2.40 -5.63
CA GLU A 74 25.39 1.76 -6.10
C GLU A 74 26.41 2.80 -6.59
N LEU A 75 25.98 3.76 -7.43
CA LEU A 75 26.85 4.84 -7.90
C LEU A 75 27.41 5.71 -6.77
N TRP A 76 26.62 5.96 -5.73
CA TRP A 76 27.07 6.68 -4.53
C TRP A 76 28.03 5.89 -3.65
N SER A 77 27.99 4.55 -3.72
CA SER A 77 28.85 3.67 -2.94
C SER A 77 30.23 3.43 -3.55
N ALA A 78 30.47 3.90 -4.78
CA ALA A 78 31.76 3.79 -5.43
C ALA A 78 32.86 4.56 -4.68
N GLN A 79 34.09 4.05 -4.72
CA GLN A 79 35.25 4.69 -4.07
C GLN A 79 35.52 6.10 -4.62
N GLU A 80 35.27 6.30 -5.91
CA GLU A 80 35.29 7.59 -6.58
C GLU A 80 33.96 7.78 -7.33
N PRO A 81 32.97 8.46 -6.70
CA PRO A 81 31.65 8.65 -7.30
C PRO A 81 31.70 9.51 -8.57
N ASP A 82 31.17 8.98 -9.68
CA ASP A 82 31.04 9.70 -10.94
C ASP A 82 29.81 10.61 -10.92
N GLN A 83 30.05 11.91 -10.76
CA GLN A 83 29.00 12.92 -10.65
C GLN A 83 28.10 12.97 -11.90
N ALA A 84 28.64 12.74 -13.10
CA ALA A 84 27.87 12.78 -14.34
C ALA A 84 26.89 11.60 -14.41
N LYS A 85 27.35 10.38 -14.04
CA LYS A 85 26.49 9.19 -13.98
C LYS A 85 25.42 9.32 -12.90
N ILE A 86 25.77 9.85 -11.73
CA ILE A 86 24.82 10.13 -10.64
C ILE A 86 23.74 11.10 -11.09
N ALA A 87 24.12 12.22 -11.71
CA ALA A 87 23.17 13.22 -12.18
C ALA A 87 22.24 12.67 -13.28
N ALA A 88 22.77 11.87 -14.20
CA ALA A 88 21.97 11.19 -15.22
C ALA A 88 20.95 10.23 -14.58
N LYS A 89 21.40 9.39 -13.63
CA LYS A 89 20.53 8.44 -12.94
C LYS A 89 19.46 9.12 -12.09
N GLN A 90 19.81 10.25 -11.46
CA GLN A 90 18.86 11.06 -10.71
C GLN A 90 17.77 11.65 -11.62
N LYS A 91 18.11 12.11 -12.82
CA LYS A 91 17.11 12.59 -13.81
C LYS A 91 16.14 11.49 -14.23
N GLU A 92 16.62 10.26 -14.45
CA GLU A 92 15.76 9.11 -14.73
C GLU A 92 14.77 8.86 -13.58
N LEU A 93 15.23 8.89 -12.34
CA LEU A 93 14.37 8.71 -11.17
C LEU A 93 13.34 9.84 -11.03
N LEU A 94 13.74 11.10 -11.26
CA LEU A 94 12.85 12.27 -11.19
C LEU A 94 11.72 12.17 -12.22
N ALA A 95 11.99 11.69 -13.44
CA ALA A 95 10.96 11.49 -14.46
C ALA A 95 9.90 10.47 -14.00
N LEU A 96 10.32 9.38 -13.34
CA LEU A 96 9.38 8.39 -12.78
C LEU A 96 8.59 8.97 -11.60
N GLN A 97 9.21 9.81 -10.77
CA GLN A 97 8.53 10.48 -9.66
C GLN A 97 7.48 11.48 -10.15
N GLU A 98 7.75 12.19 -11.25
CA GLU A 98 6.78 13.09 -11.90
C GLU A 98 5.54 12.31 -12.38
N GLN A 99 5.74 11.17 -13.03
CA GLN A 99 4.63 10.30 -13.43
C GLN A 99 3.83 9.80 -12.23
N MET A 100 4.50 9.46 -11.12
CA MET A 100 3.84 9.03 -9.89
C MET A 100 3.00 10.17 -9.31
N LEU A 101 3.56 11.37 -9.23
CA LEU A 101 2.88 12.56 -8.73
C LEU A 101 1.61 12.86 -9.54
N ALA A 102 1.68 12.77 -10.87
CA ALA A 102 0.51 12.96 -11.74
C ALA A 102 -0.61 11.95 -11.42
N LYS A 103 -0.28 10.66 -11.27
CA LYS A 103 -1.25 9.62 -10.89
C LYS A 103 -1.81 9.84 -9.48
N SER A 104 -0.98 10.22 -8.51
CA SER A 104 -1.40 10.53 -7.14
C SER A 104 -2.36 11.71 -7.09
N ASN A 105 -2.11 12.75 -7.89
CA ASN A 105 -3.00 13.91 -7.99
C ASN A 105 -4.35 13.52 -8.59
N ALA A 106 -4.36 12.73 -9.67
CA ALA A 106 -5.60 12.22 -10.25
C ALA A 106 -6.42 11.38 -9.26
N MET A 107 -5.75 10.52 -8.49
CA MET A 107 -6.37 9.74 -7.42
C MET A 107 -6.95 10.64 -6.33
N ARG A 108 -6.21 11.63 -5.86
CA ARG A 108 -6.66 12.57 -4.83
C ARG A 108 -7.91 13.34 -5.26
N LEU A 109 -7.97 13.77 -6.51
CA LEU A 109 -9.16 14.42 -7.08
C LEU A 109 -10.37 13.48 -7.10
N LYS A 110 -10.17 12.21 -7.46
CA LYS A 110 -11.25 11.19 -7.39
C LYS A 110 -11.70 10.96 -5.94
N ALA A 111 -10.77 10.87 -4.99
CA ALA A 111 -11.08 10.67 -3.58
C ALA A 111 -11.87 11.84 -2.99
N GLN A 112 -11.53 13.09 -3.36
CA GLN A 112 -12.27 14.28 -2.94
C GLN A 112 -13.71 14.29 -3.46
N LYS A 113 -13.97 13.76 -4.66
CA LYS A 113 -15.34 13.60 -5.19
C LYS A 113 -16.15 12.54 -4.42
N ILE A 114 -15.49 11.49 -3.93
CA ILE A 114 -16.15 10.41 -3.17
C ILE A 114 -16.51 10.89 -1.75
N ALA A 115 -15.58 11.57 -1.09
CA ALA A 115 -15.72 12.00 0.29
C ALA A 115 -15.21 13.44 0.47
N PRO A 116 -15.99 14.46 0.05
CA PRO A 116 -15.59 15.86 0.16
C PRO A 116 -15.39 16.29 1.61
N GLN A 117 -16.17 15.73 2.53
CA GLN A 117 -16.08 16.02 3.96
C GLN A 117 -14.84 15.43 4.64
N ALA A 118 -14.12 14.52 3.97
CA ALA A 118 -12.89 13.94 4.48
C ALA A 118 -11.63 14.80 4.23
N VAL A 119 -11.81 15.95 3.56
CA VAL A 119 -10.75 16.91 3.26
C VAL A 119 -10.77 18.02 4.29
N GLY A 120 -9.82 18.00 5.24
CA GLY A 120 -9.67 19.07 6.23
C GLY A 120 -8.89 20.29 5.68
N PRO A 121 -8.89 21.43 6.41
CA PRO A 121 -8.20 22.67 6.02
C PRO A 121 -6.69 22.53 5.73
N TRP A 122 -6.07 21.45 6.21
CA TRP A 122 -4.64 21.16 6.06
C TRP A 122 -4.35 20.10 4.98
N GLY A 123 -5.27 19.93 4.04
CA GLY A 123 -5.20 18.89 3.02
C GLY A 123 -5.73 17.55 3.52
N PRO A 124 -6.05 16.62 2.62
CA PRO A 124 -6.75 15.42 3.02
C PRO A 124 -5.73 14.41 3.58
N TYR A 125 -6.14 13.73 4.65
CA TYR A 125 -5.50 12.50 5.17
C TYR A 125 -4.16 12.66 5.92
N ARG A 126 -4.15 13.31 7.10
CA ARG A 126 -3.13 13.02 8.14
C ARG A 126 -3.42 11.69 8.84
N GLY A 127 -3.17 10.58 8.15
CA GLY A 127 -2.95 9.26 8.75
C GLY A 127 -1.49 8.86 8.55
N LYS A 128 -0.90 8.11 9.49
CA LYS A 128 0.37 7.42 9.20
C LYS A 128 0.07 6.43 8.06
N GLY A 129 0.63 6.68 6.87
CA GLY A 129 0.19 6.09 5.60
C GLY A 129 -0.49 7.10 4.67
N GLY A 130 -0.16 8.40 4.77
CA GLY A 130 -0.45 9.38 3.72
C GLY A 130 -0.05 8.80 2.37
N TRP A 131 -0.80 9.16 1.32
CA TRP A 131 -0.76 8.55 -0.03
C TRP A 131 0.60 8.67 -0.73
N TRP A 132 1.61 7.96 -0.23
CA TRP A 132 2.99 7.86 -0.66
C TRP A 132 3.58 6.54 -0.16
#